data_AF-A0A1X6MWH9-F1
#
_entry.id   AF-A0A1X6MWH9-F1
#
_cell.length_a   1.000
_cell.length_b   1.000
_cell.length_c   1.000
_cell.angle_alpha   90.00
_cell.angle_beta   90.00
_cell.angle_gamma   90.00
#
_symmetry.space_group_name_H-M   'P 1'
#
loop_
_entity.id
_entity.type
_entity.pdbx_description
1 polymer ?
#
loop_
_entity_poly.entity_id
_entity_poly.type
_entity_poly.pdbx_seq_one_letter_code
_entity_poly.pdbx_strand_id
1 'polypeptide(L)' 'MTSSTTASQEELKQAKIPLAWRDQCSAMLLPLNVCRKDKYYLPWECENERHAYEKCQYEDYVRRMKLLSKQKVAALEEEE' A
#
# COMPACT_ATOMS: atom_id res chain seq x y z
N MET A 1 -8.95 12.84 -7.72
CA MET A 1 -8.75 13.08 -6.28
C MET A 1 -7.79 12.03 -5.78
N THR A 2 -6.52 12.37 -5.55
CA THR A 2 -5.54 11.47 -4.95
C THR A 2 -5.98 11.20 -3.50
N SER A 3 -6.19 9.93 -3.14
CA SER A 3 -6.42 9.57 -1.74
C SER A 3 -5.18 9.95 -0.92
N SER A 4 -5.35 10.32 0.35
CA SER A 4 -4.27 10.73 1.26
C SER A 4 -3.08 9.75 1.30
N THR A 5 -3.32 8.48 0.95
CA THR A 5 -2.36 7.37 0.94
C THR A 5 -1.66 7.10 -0.41
N THR A 6 -2.03 7.81 -1.49
CA THR A 6 -1.42 7.69 -2.82
C THR A 6 -0.50 8.85 -3.15
N ALA A 7 0.77 8.56 -3.47
CA ALA A 7 1.72 9.57 -3.96
C ALA A 7 1.48 9.92 -5.42
N SER A 8 2.01 11.07 -5.86
CA SER A 8 1.93 11.45 -7.27
C SER A 8 2.80 10.54 -8.16
N GLN A 9 2.42 10.38 -9.43
CA GLN A 9 3.19 9.53 -10.34
C GLN A 9 4.62 10.05 -10.55
N GLU A 10 4.80 11.36 -10.50
CA GLU A 10 6.11 12.02 -10.63
C GLU A 10 7.00 11.73 -9.42
N GLU A 11 6.46 11.82 -8.20
CA GLU A 11 7.17 11.45 -6.96
C GLU A 11 7.63 9.99 -6.98
N LEU A 12 6.76 9.06 -7.40
CA LEU A 12 7.09 7.64 -7.48
C LEU A 12 8.18 7.34 -8.52
N LYS A 13 8.21 8.11 -9.61
CA LYS A 13 9.27 8.02 -10.64
C LYS A 13 10.59 8.56 -10.11
N GLN A 14 10.57 9.73 -9.44
CA GLN A 14 11.76 10.36 -8.85
C GLN A 14 12.38 9.46 -7.76
N ALA A 15 11.55 8.85 -6.92
CA ALA A 15 11.97 7.91 -5.88
C ALA A 15 12.35 6.52 -6.41
N LYS A 16 12.26 6.28 -7.73
CA LYS A 16 12.60 5.02 -8.40
C LYS A 16 11.91 3.79 -7.76
N ILE A 17 10.64 3.95 -7.38
CA ILE A 17 9.88 2.88 -6.75
C ILE A 17 9.52 1.80 -7.80
N PRO A 18 9.76 0.51 -7.54
CA PRO A 18 9.39 -0.57 -8.46
C PRO A 18 7.88 -0.63 -8.69
N LEU A 19 7.45 -1.11 -9.86
CA LEU A 19 6.04 -1.14 -10.25
C LEU A 19 5.13 -1.86 -9.26
N ALA A 20 5.61 -2.95 -8.66
CA ALA A 20 4.86 -3.72 -7.67
C ALA A 20 4.42 -2.91 -6.44
N TRP A 21 5.17 -1.86 -6.10
CA TRP A 21 4.95 -1.03 -4.90
C TRP A 21 4.28 0.31 -5.21
N ARG A 22 3.85 0.52 -6.46
CA ARG A 22 3.10 1.72 -6.90
C ARG A 22 1.59 1.51 -6.72
N ASP A 23 1.22 1.15 -5.50
CA ASP A 23 -0.15 0.85 -5.10
C ASP A 23 -0.82 2.04 -4.40
N GLN A 24 -2.00 1.77 -3.82
CA GLN A 24 -2.77 2.78 -3.08
C GLN A 24 -2.13 3.22 -1.76
N CYS A 25 -1.06 2.56 -1.31
CA CYS A 25 -0.36 2.83 -0.05
C CYS A 25 1.04 3.44 -0.25
N SER A 26 1.37 3.76 -1.50
CA SER A 26 2.70 4.20 -1.92
C SER A 26 3.17 5.51 -1.28
N ALA A 27 2.26 6.37 -0.78
CA ALA A 27 2.64 7.59 -0.06
C ALA A 27 3.38 7.31 1.25
N MET A 28 3.04 6.23 1.96
CA MET A 28 3.71 5.85 3.21
C MET A 28 5.05 5.13 2.98
N LEU A 29 5.24 4.56 1.79
CA LEU A 29 6.49 3.88 1.44
C LEU A 29 7.66 4.84 1.21
N LEU A 30 7.37 6.05 0.69
CA LEU A 30 8.37 7.11 0.50
C LEU A 30 9.11 7.47 1.80
N PRO A 31 8.45 7.91 2.89
CA PRO A 31 9.13 8.25 4.14
C PRO A 31 9.80 7.04 4.79
N LEU A 32 9.22 5.84 4.66
CA LEU A 32 9.85 4.61 5.16
C LEU A 32 11.19 4.33 4.46
N ASN A 33 11.26 4.51 3.15
CA ASN A 33 12.51 4.29 2.41
C ASN A 33 13.56 5.36 2.69
N VAL A 34 13.14 6.61 2.94
CA VAL A 34 14.04 7.66 3.42
C VAL A 34 14.61 7.29 4.80
N CYS A 35 13.76 6.95 5.76
CA CYS A 35 14.18 6.56 7.11
C CYS A 35 15.11 5.33 7.09
N ARG A 36 14.78 4.31 6.29
CA ARG A 36 15.63 3.12 6.12
C ARG A 36 17.02 3.46 5.58
N LYS A 37 17.10 4.38 4.61
CA LYS A 37 18.39 4.82 4.06
C LYS A 37 19.21 5.59 5.10
N ASP A 38 18.56 6.49 5.83
CA ASP A 38 19.22 7.32 6.85
C ASP A 38 19.70 6.52 8.06
N LYS A 39 18.94 5.48 8.43
CA LYS A 39 19.22 4.59 9.57
C LYS A 39 19.92 3.30 9.18
N TYR A 40 20.45 3.19 7.96
CA TYR A 40 21.17 2.01 7.47
C TYR A 40 20.40 0.68 7.60
N TYR A 41 19.08 0.71 7.44
CA TYR A 41 18.20 -0.46 7.49
C TYR A 41 18.24 -1.23 8.81
N LEU A 42 18.55 -0.55 9.93
CA LEU A 42 18.48 -1.15 11.26
C LEU A 42 17.04 -1.58 11.59
N PRO A 43 16.82 -2.80 12.10
CA PRO A 43 15.47 -3.38 12.23
C PRO A 43 14.60 -2.78 13.35
N TRP A 44 15.23 -2.12 14.33
CA TRP A 44 14.58 -1.46 15.49
C TRP A 44 14.34 0.05 15.28
N GLU A 45 14.84 0.62 14.18
CA GLU A 45 14.56 2.01 13.79
C GLU A 45 13.42 2.03 12.75
N CYS A 46 12.71 3.16 12.63
CA CYS A 46 11.64 3.36 11.65
C CYS A 46 10.41 2.43 11.81
N GLU A 47 10.14 1.95 13.04
CA GLU A 47 9.05 1.01 13.29
C GLU A 47 7.66 1.63 13.07
N ASN A 48 7.50 2.90 13.40
CA ASN A 48 6.22 3.61 13.25
C ASN A 48 5.83 3.73 11.78
N GLU A 49 6.77 4.13 10.93
CA GLU A 49 6.60 4.26 9.48
C GLU A 49 6.36 2.89 8.84
N ARG A 50 7.08 1.86 9.30
CA ARG A 50 6.87 0.48 8.87
C ARG A 50 5.46 0.02 9.21
N HIS A 51 5.04 0.20 10.46
CA HIS A 51 3.72 -0.25 10.91
C HIS A 51 2.59 0.50 10.23
N ALA A 52 2.74 1.81 9.98
CA ALA A 52 1.77 2.60 9.24
C ALA A 52 1.60 2.07 7.80
N TYR A 53 2.71 1.75 7.12
CA TYR A 53 2.68 1.16 5.79
C TYR A 53 2.02 -0.23 5.79
N GLU A 54 2.39 -1.10 6.73
CA GLU A 54 1.80 -2.45 6.87
C GLU A 54 0.30 -2.41 7.14
N LYS A 55 -0.15 -1.49 8.00
CA LYS A 55 -1.56 -1.28 8.28
C LYS A 55 -2.32 -0.90 7.01
N CYS A 56 -1.78 0.03 6.21
CA CYS A 56 -2.40 0.40 4.93
C CYS A 56 -2.52 -0.80 3.97
N GLN A 57 -1.46 -1.60 3.86
CA GLN A 57 -1.46 -2.81 3.03
C GLN A 57 -2.50 -3.83 3.49
N TYR A 58 -2.63 -3.99 4.80
CA TYR A 58 -3.64 -4.87 5.38
C TYR A 58 -5.07 -4.39 5.06
N GLU A 59 -5.33 -3.10 5.18
CA GLU A 59 -6.64 -2.52 4.84
C GLU A 59 -6.96 -2.69 3.34
N ASP A 60 -5.98 -2.54 2.44
CA ASP A 60 -6.17 -2.82 1.01
C ASP A 60 -6.43 -4.31 0.74
N TYR A 61 -5.71 -5.19 1.42
CA TYR A 61 -5.95 -6.63 1.32
C TYR A 61 -7.38 -7.00 1.75
N VAL A 62 -7.84 -6.49 2.89
CA VAL A 62 -9.21 -6.70 3.37
C VAL A 62 -10.23 -6.13 2.38
N ARG A 63 -9.95 -4.97 1.76
CA ARG A 63 -10.81 -4.42 0.69
C ARG A 63 -10.90 -5.38 -0.49
N ARG A 64 -9.78 -5.93 -0.96
CA ARG A 64 -9.76 -6.91 -2.08
C ARG A 64 -10.53 -8.18 -1.73
N MET A 65 -10.40 -8.68 -0.51
CA MET A 65 -11.17 -9.84 -0.03
C MET A 65 -12.68 -9.58 -0.04
N LYS A 66 -13.12 -8.39 0.37
CA LYS A 66 -14.54 -7.98 0.32
C LYS A 66 -15.05 -7.83 -1.11
N LEU A 67 -14.22 -7.38 -2.04
CA LEU A 67 -14.60 -7.32 -3.46
C LEU A 67 -14.79 -8.72 -4.03
N LEU A 68 -13.86 -9.64 -3.74
CA LEU A 68 -13.97 -11.03 -4.15
C LEU A 68 -15.21 -11.71 -3.55
N SER A 69 -15.51 -11.49 -2.27
CA SER A 69 -16.71 -12.08 -1.66
C SER A 69 -17.99 -11.58 -2.31
N LYS A 70 -18.07 -10.28 -2.64
CA LYS A 70 -19.22 -9.70 -3.36
C LYS A 70 -19.38 -10.29 -4.75
N GLN A 71 -18.29 -10.44 -5.49
CA GLN A 71 -18.31 -11.06 -6.83
C GLN A 71 -18.79 -12.52 -6.77
N LYS A 72 -18.38 -13.27 -5.74
CA LYS A 72 -18.84 -14.64 -5.54
C LYS A 72 -20.34 -14.71 -5.25
N VAL A 73 -20.87 -13.83 -4.40
CA VAL A 73 -22.31 -13.78 -4.11
C VAL A 73 -23.09 -13.42 -5.37
N ALA A 74 -22.67 -12.39 -6.11
CA ALA A 74 -23.31 -12.01 -7.37
C ALA A 74 -23.30 -13.15 -8.40
N ALA A 75 -22.20 -13.89 -8.52
CA ALA A 75 -22.12 -15.05 -9.42
C ALA A 75 -23.09 -16.18 -9.03
N LEU A 76 -23.28 -16.42 -7.72
CA LEU A 76 -24.27 -17.40 -7.24
C LEU A 76 -25.70 -16.93 -7.51
N GLU A 77 -26.00 -15.64 -7.29
CA GLU A 77 -27.31 -15.05 -7.60
C GLU A 77 -27.62 -15.04 -9.11
N GLU A 78 -26.60 -14.99 -9.96
CA GLU A 78 -26.75 -15.11 -11.43
C GLU A 78 -26.97 -16.57 -11.88
N GLU A 79 -26.53 -17.55 -11.09
CA GLU A 79 -26.72 -18.99 -11.36
C GLU A 79 -28.10 -19.50 -10.89
N GLU A 80 -28.75 -18.81 -9.95
CA GLU A 80 -30.11 -19.08 -9.46
C GLU A 80 -31.21 -18.49 -10.38
#